data_AF-A0A661ISI6-F1
#
_entry.id   AF-A0A661ISI6-F1
#
_cell.length_a   1.000
_cell.length_b   1.000
_cell.length_c   1.000
_cell.angle_alpha   90.00
_cell.angle_beta   90.00
_cell.angle_gamma   90.00
#
_symmetry.space_group_name_H-M   'P 1'
#
loop_
_entity.id
_entity.type
_entity.pdbx_description
1 polymer ?
#
loop_
_entity_poly.entity_id
_entity_poly.type
_entity_poly.pdbx_seq_one_letter_code
_entity_poly.pdbx_strand_id
1 'polypeptide(L)'
;MAEVLFSYWAGELTDNRKRPPEEREHPQKLKLPEEYRPGVPIKAFMGWDGLCVRDPAVSVVDMCRAYMEAVQKESCGKCFPCRVGTKVIAETLNRICQGEGRVEDLSLMEGLAKAIRKSSKCNLGQTAPVPLLVALEHFRDEFMEVITQKKAVPKGTYKAKVTAPCLNACPSHLNIPTYIECIKEGDFTKSLQVIREGTCLPGTLGRVCVRPCEFHCRRMLLDESVGIKHLKRFVADYEIWKKKKPLLPTPEEKKDKKVGVIGAGPAGVACAYYMAAKG
;
A
#
# COMPACT_ATOMS: atom_id res chain seq x y z
N MET A 1 -22.88 1.88 -16.69
CA MET A 1 -22.15 0.62 -16.52
C MET A 1 -20.97 0.58 -17.47
N ALA A 2 -19.82 1.14 -17.03
CA ALA A 2 -18.54 0.89 -17.68
C ALA A 2 -18.30 -0.63 -17.72
N GLU A 3 -18.37 -1.21 -18.91
CA GLU A 3 -18.28 -2.66 -19.09
C GLU A 3 -16.90 -3.18 -18.73
N VAL A 4 -16.86 -4.31 -18.01
CA VAL A 4 -15.61 -4.98 -17.63
C VAL A 4 -15.15 -5.80 -18.81
N LEU A 5 -13.95 -5.54 -19.33
CA LEU A 5 -13.37 -6.31 -20.44
C LEU A 5 -12.69 -7.58 -19.94
N PHE A 6 -11.94 -7.45 -18.84
CA PHE A 6 -11.25 -8.55 -18.20
C PHE A 6 -11.28 -8.34 -16.69
N SER A 7 -11.55 -9.39 -15.94
CA SER A 7 -11.42 -9.41 -14.49
C SER A 7 -10.93 -10.77 -14.04
N TYR A 8 -9.91 -10.78 -13.22
CA TYR A 8 -9.58 -11.89 -12.36
C TYR A 8 -9.58 -11.38 -10.92
N TRP A 9 -10.43 -11.92 -10.07
CA TRP A 9 -10.50 -11.49 -8.68
C TRP A 9 -10.89 -12.64 -7.75
N ALA A 10 -10.08 -12.91 -6.73
CA ALA A 10 -10.37 -13.96 -5.73
C ALA A 10 -10.70 -15.33 -6.37
N GLY A 11 -9.92 -15.69 -7.41
CA GLY A 11 -10.04 -16.93 -8.15
C GLY A 11 -11.21 -16.99 -9.16
N GLU A 12 -11.97 -15.93 -9.33
CA GLU A 12 -13.02 -15.83 -10.36
C GLU A 12 -12.46 -15.12 -11.60
N LEU A 13 -12.58 -15.76 -12.77
CA LEU A 13 -12.19 -15.21 -14.06
C LEU A 13 -13.44 -14.80 -14.84
N THR A 14 -13.45 -13.57 -15.34
CA THR A 14 -14.43 -13.02 -16.27
C THR A 14 -13.68 -12.42 -17.45
N ASP A 15 -13.80 -13.03 -18.63
CA ASP A 15 -13.14 -12.55 -19.86
C ASP A 15 -14.19 -12.24 -20.95
N ASN A 16 -14.38 -10.95 -21.20
CA ASN A 16 -15.31 -10.40 -22.16
C ASN A 16 -14.60 -9.86 -23.41
N ARG A 17 -13.26 -9.98 -23.51
CA ARG A 17 -12.47 -9.39 -24.62
C ARG A 17 -12.89 -9.90 -25.99
N LYS A 18 -13.35 -11.15 -26.08
CA LYS A 18 -13.82 -11.81 -27.31
C LYS A 18 -15.35 -11.87 -27.44
N ARG A 19 -16.09 -11.35 -26.46
CA ARG A 19 -17.56 -11.44 -26.43
C ARG A 19 -18.21 -10.18 -27.01
N PRO A 20 -19.29 -10.33 -27.79
CA PRO A 20 -20.10 -9.19 -28.20
C PRO A 20 -20.71 -8.50 -26.96
N PRO A 21 -21.01 -7.19 -27.02
CA PRO A 21 -21.52 -6.43 -25.87
C PRO A 21 -22.71 -7.07 -25.15
N GLU A 22 -23.59 -7.72 -25.91
CA GLU A 22 -24.84 -8.33 -25.41
C GLU A 22 -24.62 -9.60 -24.57
N GLU A 23 -23.45 -10.26 -24.68
CA GLU A 23 -23.11 -11.50 -23.98
C GLU A 23 -22.06 -11.30 -22.86
N ARG A 24 -21.79 -10.04 -22.50
CA ARG A 24 -20.77 -9.70 -21.50
C ARG A 24 -21.24 -10.04 -20.11
N GLU A 25 -20.42 -10.80 -19.39
CA GLU A 25 -20.66 -11.16 -18.01
C GLU A 25 -20.12 -10.09 -17.05
N HIS A 26 -20.77 -9.90 -15.91
CA HIS A 26 -20.27 -9.04 -14.84
C HIS A 26 -19.62 -9.88 -13.73
N PRO A 27 -18.44 -9.46 -13.23
CA PRO A 27 -17.76 -10.20 -12.16
C PRO A 27 -18.58 -10.14 -10.86
N GLN A 28 -18.81 -11.29 -10.23
CA GLN A 28 -19.66 -11.39 -9.04
C GLN A 28 -18.92 -10.97 -7.77
N LYS A 29 -17.66 -11.39 -7.62
CA LYS A 29 -16.84 -11.09 -6.44
C LYS A 29 -16.23 -9.69 -6.43
N LEU A 30 -16.18 -9.00 -7.57
CA LEU A 30 -15.55 -7.67 -7.68
C LEU A 30 -16.61 -6.57 -7.73
N LYS A 31 -16.81 -5.89 -6.59
CA LYS A 31 -17.69 -4.72 -6.49
C LYS A 31 -16.84 -3.44 -6.51
N LEU A 32 -16.65 -2.86 -7.70
CA LEU A 32 -15.97 -1.59 -7.87
C LEU A 32 -16.95 -0.51 -8.34
N PRO A 33 -16.89 0.71 -7.79
CA PRO A 33 -17.65 1.83 -8.33
C PRO A 33 -17.25 2.09 -9.79
N GLU A 34 -18.14 2.73 -10.57
CA GLU A 34 -17.82 3.12 -11.95
C GLU A 34 -16.79 4.24 -11.99
N GLU A 35 -16.88 5.16 -11.02
CA GLU A 35 -16.03 6.34 -10.92
C GLU A 35 -15.22 6.36 -9.62
N TYR A 36 -13.99 6.90 -9.69
CA TYR A 36 -13.15 7.13 -8.52
C TYR A 36 -13.53 8.42 -7.80
N ARG A 37 -13.90 9.45 -8.58
CA ARG A 37 -14.44 10.75 -8.17
C ARG A 37 -15.45 11.18 -9.24
N PRO A 38 -16.41 12.07 -8.91
CA PRO A 38 -17.36 12.58 -9.91
C PRO A 38 -16.64 13.02 -11.19
N GLY A 39 -16.97 12.38 -12.32
CA GLY A 39 -16.39 12.67 -13.64
C GLY A 39 -15.04 12.00 -13.94
N VAL A 40 -14.54 11.12 -13.08
CA VAL A 40 -13.28 10.37 -13.29
C VAL A 40 -13.57 8.86 -13.29
N PRO A 41 -13.80 8.23 -14.46
CA PRO A 41 -14.11 6.81 -14.56
C PRO A 41 -12.90 5.94 -14.20
N ILE A 42 -13.16 4.80 -13.57
CA ILE A 42 -12.14 3.80 -13.28
C ILE A 42 -11.90 2.95 -14.54
N LYS A 43 -10.74 3.15 -15.16
CA LYS A 43 -10.31 2.43 -16.37
C LYS A 43 -9.75 1.04 -16.09
N ALA A 44 -9.02 0.89 -14.99
CA ALA A 44 -8.45 -0.37 -14.54
C ALA A 44 -8.18 -0.35 -13.04
N PHE A 45 -8.03 -1.54 -12.46
CA PHE A 45 -7.77 -1.75 -11.04
C PHE A 45 -6.86 -2.95 -10.85
N MET A 46 -5.87 -2.84 -9.97
CA MET A 46 -4.97 -3.94 -9.62
C MET A 46 -4.80 -3.98 -8.10
N GLY A 47 -4.94 -5.16 -7.52
CA GLY A 47 -4.95 -5.36 -6.07
C GLY A 47 -4.33 -6.70 -5.65
N TRP A 48 -4.40 -6.99 -4.36
CA TRP A 48 -3.76 -8.18 -3.78
C TRP A 48 -4.34 -9.52 -4.27
N ASP A 49 -5.53 -9.51 -4.86
CA ASP A 49 -6.26 -10.73 -5.25
C ASP A 49 -6.51 -10.82 -6.77
N GLY A 50 -5.91 -9.92 -7.54
CA GLY A 50 -6.02 -9.90 -8.99
C GLY A 50 -6.13 -8.50 -9.60
N LEU A 51 -6.70 -8.44 -10.80
CA LEU A 51 -6.78 -7.24 -11.63
C LEU A 51 -8.06 -7.19 -12.46
N CYS A 52 -8.48 -5.98 -12.80
CA CYS A 52 -9.63 -5.69 -13.63
C CYS A 52 -9.30 -4.59 -14.63
N VAL A 53 -9.68 -4.79 -15.89
CA VAL A 53 -9.50 -3.85 -16.99
C VAL A 53 -10.87 -3.58 -17.62
N ARG A 54 -11.22 -2.29 -17.74
CA ARG A 54 -12.47 -1.80 -18.36
C ARG A 54 -12.22 -1.04 -19.66
N ASP A 55 -11.04 -0.44 -19.80
CA ASP A 55 -10.66 0.36 -20.97
C ASP A 55 -9.57 -0.38 -21.77
N PRO A 56 -9.77 -0.63 -23.08
CA PRO A 56 -8.79 -1.35 -23.90
C PRO A 56 -7.52 -0.53 -24.17
N ALA A 57 -7.53 0.78 -23.90
CA ALA A 57 -6.34 1.62 -24.02
C ALA A 57 -5.35 1.47 -22.85
N VAL A 58 -5.72 0.73 -21.80
CA VAL A 58 -4.82 0.47 -20.67
C VAL A 58 -3.84 -0.64 -21.03
N SER A 59 -2.54 -0.34 -21.03
CA SER A 59 -1.51 -1.38 -21.12
C SER A 59 -1.37 -2.12 -19.79
N VAL A 60 -1.56 -3.43 -19.82
CA VAL A 60 -1.39 -4.29 -18.65
C VAL A 60 0.08 -4.37 -18.25
N VAL A 61 1.00 -4.28 -19.21
CA VAL A 61 2.45 -4.28 -18.94
C VAL A 61 2.85 -3.09 -18.07
N ASP A 62 2.43 -1.87 -18.44
CA ASP A 62 2.71 -0.67 -17.65
C ASP A 62 1.93 -0.64 -16.32
N MET A 63 0.71 -1.20 -16.30
CA MET A 63 -0.04 -1.36 -15.05
C MET A 63 0.71 -2.27 -14.05
N CYS A 64 1.25 -3.41 -14.51
CA CYS A 64 2.08 -4.30 -13.70
C CYS A 64 3.34 -3.59 -13.20
N ARG A 65 4.03 -2.81 -14.05
CA ARG A 65 5.19 -2.01 -13.67
C ARG A 65 4.84 -1.05 -12.52
N ALA A 66 3.81 -0.24 -12.70
CA ALA A 66 3.38 0.73 -11.69
C ALA A 66 2.96 0.07 -10.37
N TYR A 67 2.27 -1.07 -10.46
CA TYR A 67 1.87 -1.85 -9.29
C TYR A 67 3.08 -2.41 -8.53
N MET A 68 4.03 -3.04 -9.22
CA MET A 68 5.21 -3.63 -8.56
C MET A 68 6.14 -2.57 -7.96
N GLU A 69 6.24 -1.39 -8.58
CA GLU A 69 6.90 -0.23 -7.97
C GLU A 69 6.22 0.22 -6.68
N ALA A 70 4.88 0.27 -6.66
CA ALA A 70 4.13 0.61 -5.47
C ALA A 70 4.33 -0.45 -4.37
N VAL A 71 4.29 -1.74 -4.72
CA VAL A 71 4.56 -2.84 -3.78
C VAL A 71 5.98 -2.74 -3.20
N GLN A 72 6.98 -2.43 -4.03
CA GLN A 72 8.37 -2.29 -3.56
C GLN A 72 8.53 -1.17 -2.54
N LYS A 73 7.84 -0.03 -2.73
CA LYS A 73 7.86 1.10 -1.78
C LYS A 73 7.30 0.73 -0.41
N GLU A 74 6.40 -0.25 -0.38
CA GLU A 74 5.67 -0.69 0.81
C GLU A 74 6.33 -1.89 1.49
N SER A 75 7.38 -2.44 0.88
CA SER A 75 8.17 -3.52 1.46
C SER A 75 8.89 -3.05 2.72
N CYS A 76 8.67 -3.75 3.84
CA CYS A 76 9.38 -3.47 5.08
C CYS A 76 10.85 -3.92 5.07
N GLY A 77 11.28 -4.63 4.02
CA GLY A 77 12.67 -5.06 3.83
C GLY A 77 13.10 -6.30 4.62
N LYS A 78 12.24 -6.91 5.44
CA LYS A 78 12.65 -7.99 6.37
C LYS A 78 12.93 -9.34 5.72
N CYS A 79 12.12 -9.75 4.75
CA CYS A 79 12.35 -11.01 4.05
C CYS A 79 13.13 -10.74 2.76
N PHE A 80 14.27 -11.41 2.60
CA PHE A 80 15.08 -11.38 1.38
C PHE A 80 14.25 -11.57 0.09
N PRO A 81 13.39 -12.60 -0.02
CA PRO A 81 12.61 -12.81 -1.24
C PRO A 81 11.73 -11.61 -1.58
N CYS A 82 11.00 -11.04 -0.62
CA CYS A 82 10.20 -9.83 -0.88
C CYS A 82 11.12 -8.63 -1.20
N ARG A 83 12.02 -8.24 -0.28
CA ARG A 83 12.85 -7.02 -0.41
C ARG A 83 13.59 -6.94 -1.74
N VAL A 84 14.19 -8.04 -2.16
CA VAL A 84 15.03 -8.12 -3.36
C VAL A 84 14.20 -8.54 -4.57
N GLY A 85 13.35 -9.57 -4.42
CA GLY A 85 12.57 -10.11 -5.53
C GLY A 85 11.57 -9.11 -6.09
N THR A 86 10.85 -8.36 -5.26
CA THR A 86 9.91 -7.33 -5.78
C THR A 86 10.64 -6.19 -6.47
N LYS A 87 11.86 -5.86 -6.04
CA LYS A 87 12.72 -4.87 -6.70
C LYS A 87 13.15 -5.36 -8.08
N VAL A 88 13.67 -6.58 -8.19
CA VAL A 88 14.09 -7.18 -9.47
C VAL A 88 12.93 -7.26 -10.46
N ILE A 89 11.73 -7.63 -10.00
CA ILE A 89 10.53 -7.63 -10.84
C ILE A 89 10.19 -6.21 -11.31
N ALA A 90 10.17 -5.22 -10.42
CA ALA A 90 9.85 -3.84 -10.78
C ALA A 90 10.86 -3.24 -11.77
N GLU A 91 12.16 -3.53 -11.60
CA GLU A 91 13.23 -3.11 -12.51
C GLU A 91 13.12 -3.81 -13.87
N THR A 92 12.81 -5.11 -13.89
CA THR A 92 12.57 -5.87 -15.12
C THR A 92 11.37 -5.32 -15.89
N LEU A 93 10.25 -5.02 -15.21
CA LEU A 93 9.07 -4.42 -15.84
C LEU A 93 9.36 -3.01 -16.37
N ASN A 94 10.17 -2.21 -15.66
CA ASN A 94 10.63 -0.92 -16.16
C ASN A 94 11.44 -1.07 -17.45
N ARG A 95 12.38 -2.02 -17.48
CA ARG A 95 13.20 -2.31 -18.64
C ARG A 95 12.36 -2.79 -19.84
N ILE A 96 11.36 -3.65 -19.60
CA ILE A 96 10.40 -4.07 -20.63
C ILE A 96 9.64 -2.86 -21.19
N CYS A 97 9.12 -1.98 -20.32
CA CYS A 97 8.41 -0.78 -20.75
C CYS A 97 9.30 0.23 -21.51
N GLN A 98 10.62 0.14 -21.37
CA GLN A 98 11.60 0.97 -22.11
C GLN A 98 12.00 0.38 -23.47
N GLY A 99 11.49 -0.80 -23.84
CA GLY A 99 11.86 -1.49 -25.08
C GLY A 99 13.12 -2.36 -24.98
N GLU A 100 13.65 -2.55 -23.77
CA GLU A 100 14.86 -3.33 -23.48
C GLU A 100 14.55 -4.73 -22.89
N GLY A 101 13.29 -5.17 -23.01
CA GLY A 101 12.83 -6.47 -22.52
C GLY A 101 13.42 -7.66 -23.28
N ARG A 102 13.47 -8.81 -22.62
CA ARG A 102 13.91 -10.10 -23.18
C ARG A 102 12.87 -11.18 -22.89
N VAL A 103 12.80 -12.21 -23.72
CA VAL A 103 11.80 -13.28 -23.54
C VAL A 103 12.01 -14.04 -22.23
N GLU A 104 13.27 -14.17 -21.80
CA GLU A 104 13.67 -14.80 -20.53
C GLU A 104 13.19 -13.99 -19.30
N ASP A 105 12.87 -12.70 -19.47
CA ASP A 105 12.36 -11.88 -18.39
C ASP A 105 10.99 -12.38 -17.90
N LEU A 106 10.19 -12.97 -18.79
CA LEU A 106 8.88 -13.51 -18.44
C LEU A 106 9.00 -14.71 -17.49
N SER A 107 9.89 -15.65 -17.80
CA SER A 107 10.13 -16.83 -16.94
C SER A 107 10.83 -16.44 -15.63
N LEU A 108 11.74 -15.45 -15.67
CA LEU A 108 12.36 -14.88 -14.48
C LEU A 108 11.31 -14.27 -13.55
N MET A 109 10.45 -13.38 -14.06
CA MET A 109 9.40 -12.73 -13.28
C MET A 109 8.42 -13.74 -12.70
N GLU A 110 8.00 -14.73 -13.47
CA GLU A 110 7.12 -15.80 -13.01
C GLU A 110 7.75 -16.63 -11.87
N GLY A 111 9.01 -17.03 -12.04
CA GLY A 111 9.76 -17.78 -11.04
C GLY A 111 9.93 -16.99 -9.74
N LEU A 112 10.33 -15.71 -9.85
CA LEU A 112 10.45 -14.81 -8.70
C LEU A 112 9.09 -14.59 -8.02
N ALA A 113 8.03 -14.34 -8.77
CA ALA A 113 6.68 -14.14 -8.23
C ALA A 113 6.21 -15.36 -7.42
N LYS A 114 6.39 -16.58 -7.94
CA LYS A 114 6.09 -17.83 -7.23
C LYS A 114 6.95 -17.99 -5.98
N ALA A 115 8.24 -17.71 -6.06
CA ALA A 115 9.16 -17.79 -4.92
C ALA A 115 8.77 -16.80 -3.81
N ILE A 116 8.52 -15.53 -4.15
CA ILE A 116 8.09 -14.48 -3.22
C ILE A 116 6.79 -14.91 -2.52
N ARG A 117 5.81 -15.41 -3.29
CA ARG A 117 4.53 -15.87 -2.75
C ARG A 117 4.69 -16.98 -1.72
N LYS A 118 5.54 -17.97 -1.98
CA LYS A 118 5.75 -19.13 -1.09
C LYS A 118 6.63 -18.84 0.13
N SER A 119 7.57 -17.89 0.01
CA SER A 119 8.64 -17.70 1.02
C SER A 119 8.54 -16.40 1.82
N SER A 120 7.61 -15.50 1.49
CA SER A 120 7.41 -14.25 2.23
C SER A 120 6.71 -14.49 3.58
N LYS A 121 7.15 -13.75 4.60
CA LYS A 121 6.64 -13.88 5.98
C LYS A 121 5.23 -13.32 6.20
N CYS A 122 4.81 -12.36 5.38
CA CYS A 122 3.55 -11.63 5.57
C CYS A 122 2.73 -11.56 4.29
N ASN A 123 1.46 -11.16 4.43
CA ASN A 123 0.51 -11.14 3.33
C ASN A 123 0.92 -10.18 2.21
N LEU A 124 1.62 -9.07 2.48
CA LEU A 124 2.08 -8.19 1.40
C LEU A 124 2.92 -8.98 0.38
N GLY A 125 3.94 -9.70 0.84
CA GLY A 125 4.77 -10.51 -0.06
C GLY A 125 4.03 -11.74 -0.61
N GLN A 126 3.13 -12.35 0.16
CA GLN A 126 2.40 -13.53 -0.31
C GLN A 126 1.37 -13.22 -1.41
N THR A 127 0.70 -12.06 -1.32
CA THR A 127 -0.41 -11.72 -2.22
C THR A 127 -0.02 -10.73 -3.32
N ALA A 128 0.97 -9.86 -3.10
CA ALA A 128 1.37 -8.90 -4.14
C ALA A 128 1.74 -9.53 -5.50
N PRO A 129 2.39 -10.70 -5.57
CA PRO A 129 2.71 -11.29 -6.87
C PRO A 129 1.50 -11.90 -7.62
N VAL A 130 0.34 -12.07 -6.97
CA VAL A 130 -0.86 -12.70 -7.56
C VAL A 130 -1.33 -12.00 -8.85
N PRO A 131 -1.62 -10.68 -8.86
CA PRO A 131 -2.03 -10.00 -10.09
C PRO A 131 -0.98 -10.07 -11.20
N LEU A 132 0.31 -10.09 -10.87
CA LEU A 132 1.37 -10.24 -11.86
C LEU A 132 1.35 -11.63 -12.51
N LEU A 133 1.17 -12.69 -11.72
CA LEU A 133 1.06 -14.05 -12.25
C LEU A 133 -0.13 -14.19 -13.19
N VAL A 134 -1.28 -13.64 -12.81
CA VAL A 134 -2.49 -13.58 -13.64
C VAL A 134 -2.24 -12.80 -14.94
N ALA A 135 -1.54 -11.67 -14.87
CA ALA A 135 -1.19 -10.88 -16.05
C ALA A 135 -0.26 -11.66 -17.00
N LEU A 136 0.76 -12.34 -16.46
CA LEU A 136 1.67 -13.16 -17.26
C LEU A 136 0.98 -14.37 -17.91
N GLU A 137 -0.09 -14.88 -17.30
CA GLU A 137 -0.91 -15.97 -17.84
C GLU A 137 -1.89 -15.50 -18.92
N HIS A 138 -2.67 -14.46 -18.66
CA HIS A 138 -3.79 -14.05 -19.52
C HIS A 138 -3.51 -12.89 -20.49
N PHE A 139 -2.38 -12.20 -20.32
CA PHE A 139 -1.91 -11.11 -21.19
C PHE A 139 -0.52 -11.38 -21.74
N ARG A 140 -0.08 -12.65 -21.78
CA ARG A 140 1.23 -13.05 -22.28
C ARG A 140 1.55 -12.47 -23.66
N ASP A 141 0.56 -12.44 -24.54
CA ASP A 141 0.70 -11.92 -25.90
C ASP A 141 1.07 -10.44 -25.91
N GLU A 142 0.49 -9.62 -25.02
CA GLU A 142 0.82 -8.19 -24.88
C GLU A 142 2.28 -8.01 -24.42
N PHE A 143 2.74 -8.81 -23.45
CA PHE A 143 4.14 -8.80 -23.03
C PHE A 143 5.09 -9.20 -24.16
N MET A 144 4.75 -10.26 -24.89
CA MET A 144 5.55 -10.74 -26.03
C MET A 144 5.60 -9.71 -27.16
N GLU A 145 4.49 -9.04 -27.45
CA GLU A 145 4.42 -7.98 -28.46
C GLU A 145 5.35 -6.81 -28.09
N VAL A 146 5.29 -6.33 -26.85
CA VAL A 146 6.17 -5.25 -26.37
C VAL A 146 7.65 -5.63 -26.48
N ILE A 147 8.00 -6.87 -26.09
CA ILE A 147 9.38 -7.38 -26.14
C ILE A 147 9.88 -7.52 -27.58
N THR A 148 9.05 -8.09 -28.47
CA THR A 148 9.43 -8.36 -29.86
C THR A 148 9.52 -7.08 -30.69
N GLN A 149 8.58 -6.15 -30.52
CA GLN A 149 8.58 -4.86 -31.21
C GLN A 149 9.61 -3.88 -30.63
N LYS A 150 10.17 -4.16 -29.43
CA LYS A 150 11.07 -3.26 -28.69
C LYS A 150 10.53 -1.84 -28.56
N LYS A 151 9.20 -1.72 -28.46
CA LYS A 151 8.52 -0.43 -28.41
C LYS A 151 8.40 0.03 -26.96
N ALA A 152 8.78 1.28 -26.71
CA ALA A 152 8.54 1.89 -25.41
C ALA A 152 7.04 2.01 -25.14
N VAL A 153 6.61 1.53 -23.97
CA VAL A 153 5.23 1.63 -23.49
C VAL A 153 5.06 2.98 -22.78
N PRO A 154 4.09 3.82 -23.17
CA PRO A 154 3.82 5.07 -22.48
C PRO A 154 3.47 4.83 -21.01
N LYS A 155 4.05 5.62 -20.10
CA LYS A 155 3.73 5.54 -18.67
C LYS A 155 2.35 6.13 -18.39
N GLY A 156 1.43 5.29 -17.94
CA GLY A 156 0.13 5.69 -17.44
C GLY A 156 0.21 6.40 -16.09
N THR A 157 -0.87 7.09 -15.73
CA THR A 157 -1.03 7.70 -14.40
C THR A 157 -1.87 6.80 -13.51
N TYR A 158 -1.26 6.29 -12.44
CA TYR A 158 -1.93 5.39 -11.49
C TYR A 158 -1.98 5.99 -10.09
N LYS A 159 -3.04 5.68 -9.35
CA LYS A 159 -3.16 6.02 -7.93
C LYS A 159 -3.02 4.76 -7.10
N ALA A 160 -1.89 4.63 -6.42
CA ALA A 160 -1.66 3.55 -5.46
C ALA A 160 -2.13 4.00 -4.06
N LYS A 161 -2.86 3.13 -3.35
CA LYS A 161 -3.24 3.35 -1.96
C LYS A 161 -3.08 2.05 -1.18
N VAL A 162 -2.09 1.99 -0.30
CA VAL A 162 -2.01 0.94 0.71
C VAL A 162 -2.94 1.29 1.85
N THR A 163 -3.83 0.37 2.17
CA THR A 163 -4.80 0.59 3.24
C THR A 163 -4.83 -0.60 4.18
N ALA A 164 -4.51 -0.34 5.45
CA ALA A 164 -4.92 -1.21 6.54
C ALA A 164 -6.23 -0.65 7.12
N PRO A 165 -7.24 -1.48 7.40
CA PRO A 165 -8.50 -1.01 7.98
C PRO A 165 -8.31 -0.19 9.26
N CYS A 166 -7.30 -0.55 10.07
CA CYS A 166 -6.94 0.18 11.29
C CYS A 166 -6.42 1.62 11.02
N LEU A 167 -5.74 1.85 9.89
CA LEU A 167 -5.27 3.18 9.45
C LEU A 167 -6.45 4.09 9.12
N ASN A 168 -7.42 3.59 8.37
CA ASN A 168 -8.61 4.35 7.96
C ASN A 168 -9.57 4.58 9.14
N ALA A 169 -9.70 3.60 10.03
CA ALA A 169 -10.54 3.72 11.23
C ALA A 169 -9.95 4.68 12.27
N CYS A 170 -8.64 4.97 12.21
CA CYS A 170 -8.02 5.92 13.11
C CYS A 170 -8.28 7.37 12.63
N PRO A 171 -8.88 8.25 13.45
CA PRO A 171 -9.11 9.65 13.06
C PRO A 171 -7.83 10.43 12.80
N SER A 172 -6.72 10.03 13.42
CA SER A 172 -5.40 10.63 13.21
C SER A 172 -4.57 9.91 12.13
N HIS A 173 -5.15 8.92 11.46
CA HIS A 173 -4.48 8.09 10.45
C HIS A 173 -3.09 7.57 10.88
N LEU A 174 -2.95 7.20 12.17
CA LEU A 174 -1.69 6.68 12.71
C LEU A 174 -1.27 5.42 11.94
N ASN A 175 0.01 5.33 11.57
CA ASN A 175 0.57 4.16 10.89
C ASN A 175 0.73 2.96 11.85
N ILE A 176 -0.41 2.39 12.24
CA ILE A 176 -0.55 1.31 13.22
C ILE A 176 0.26 0.07 12.85
N PRO A 177 0.21 -0.45 11.60
CA PRO A 177 1.01 -1.61 11.23
C PRO A 177 2.51 -1.38 11.47
N THR A 178 3.03 -0.21 11.06
CA THR A 178 4.45 0.10 11.17
C THR A 178 4.91 0.19 12.61
N TYR A 179 4.21 0.92 13.48
CA TYR A 179 4.68 1.07 14.86
C TYR A 179 4.54 -0.21 15.67
N ILE A 180 3.55 -1.08 15.38
CA ILE A 180 3.43 -2.40 16.00
C ILE A 180 4.60 -3.28 15.58
N GLU A 181 4.99 -3.23 14.30
CA GLU A 181 6.14 -3.96 13.82
C GLU A 181 7.43 -3.48 14.48
N CYS A 182 7.59 -2.18 14.74
CA CYS A 182 8.72 -1.66 15.52
C CYS A 182 8.72 -2.17 16.96
N ILE A 183 7.56 -2.29 17.62
CA ILE A 183 7.45 -2.86 18.97
C ILE A 183 7.88 -4.33 18.96
N LYS A 184 7.41 -5.09 17.98
CA LYS A 184 7.76 -6.50 17.81
C LYS A 184 9.27 -6.72 17.68
N GLU A 185 9.99 -5.79 17.04
CA GLU A 185 11.45 -5.82 16.92
C GLU A 185 12.20 -5.25 18.14
N GLY A 186 11.49 -4.78 19.16
CA GLY A 186 12.11 -4.14 20.33
C GLY A 186 12.57 -2.71 20.09
N ASP A 187 12.33 -2.13 18.91
CA ASP A 187 12.65 -0.73 18.61
C ASP A 187 11.51 0.20 19.05
N PHE A 188 11.40 0.37 20.37
CA PHE A 188 10.38 1.22 20.98
C PHE A 188 10.59 2.72 20.67
N THR A 189 11.83 3.12 20.38
CA THR A 189 12.16 4.52 20.05
C THR A 189 11.59 4.87 18.69
N LYS A 190 11.86 4.04 17.67
CA LYS A 190 11.29 4.21 16.34
C LYS A 190 9.79 4.03 16.32
N SER A 191 9.25 3.08 17.09
CA SER A 191 7.79 2.92 17.25
C SER A 191 7.13 4.22 17.72
N LEU A 192 7.67 4.85 18.76
CA LEU A 192 7.16 6.11 19.28
C LEU A 192 7.30 7.26 18.28
N GLN A 193 8.40 7.30 17.50
CA GLN A 193 8.58 8.27 16.42
C GLN A 193 7.49 8.13 15.35
N VAL A 194 7.22 6.92 14.88
CA VAL A 194 6.16 6.64 13.90
C VAL A 194 4.79 7.06 14.43
N ILE A 195 4.51 6.86 15.73
CA ILE A 195 3.27 7.36 16.33
C ILE A 195 3.24 8.90 16.32
N ARG A 196 4.37 9.55 16.62
CA ARG A 196 4.48 11.00 16.69
C ARG A 196 4.29 11.72 15.35
N GLU A 197 4.52 11.03 14.24
CA GLU A 197 4.20 11.55 12.90
C GLU A 197 2.70 11.92 12.77
N GLY A 198 1.82 11.12 13.38
CA GLY A 198 0.38 11.36 13.33
C GLY A 198 -0.24 11.96 14.60
N THR A 199 0.48 12.04 15.72
CA THR A 199 -0.02 12.66 16.95
C THR A 199 1.05 13.13 17.92
N CYS A 200 0.91 14.34 18.46
CA CYS A 200 1.80 14.88 19.48
C CYS A 200 1.58 14.32 20.90
N LEU A 201 0.49 13.57 21.14
CA LEU A 201 0.10 13.10 22.47
C LEU A 201 -0.04 11.56 22.55
N PRO A 202 1.00 10.79 22.20
CA PRO A 202 0.94 9.32 22.19
C PRO A 202 0.60 8.73 23.57
N GLY A 203 1.16 9.28 24.65
CA GLY A 203 0.94 8.81 26.02
C GLY A 203 -0.48 9.03 26.53
N THR A 204 -1.07 10.19 26.22
CA THR A 204 -2.48 10.50 26.54
C THR A 204 -3.39 9.59 25.74
N LEU A 205 -3.18 9.45 24.42
CA LEU A 205 -3.97 8.56 23.58
C LEU A 205 -3.83 7.08 24.00
N GLY A 206 -2.69 6.66 24.53
CA GLY A 206 -2.55 5.32 25.12
C GLY A 206 -3.50 5.07 26.31
N ARG A 207 -4.00 6.12 26.96
CA ARG A 207 -4.89 6.03 28.13
C ARG A 207 -6.36 6.30 27.79
N VAL A 208 -6.64 7.33 26.99
CA VAL A 208 -8.02 7.80 26.75
C VAL A 208 -8.61 7.40 25.40
N CYS A 209 -7.81 6.87 24.47
CA CYS A 209 -8.31 6.51 23.13
C CYS A 209 -9.49 5.51 23.20
N VAL A 210 -10.50 5.77 22.37
CA VAL A 210 -11.72 4.93 22.20
C VAL A 210 -11.53 3.77 21.21
N ARG A 211 -10.30 3.56 20.75
CA ARG A 211 -9.82 2.39 19.98
C ARG A 211 -10.67 1.98 18.75
N PRO A 212 -11.06 2.92 17.86
CA PRO A 212 -11.85 2.57 16.66
C PRO A 212 -11.11 1.61 15.72
N CYS A 213 -9.78 1.69 15.73
CA CYS A 213 -8.89 0.80 14.97
C CYS A 213 -8.90 -0.65 15.44
N GLU A 214 -9.20 -0.93 16.72
CA GLU A 214 -9.28 -2.29 17.25
C GLU A 214 -10.56 -2.98 16.73
N PHE A 215 -11.68 -2.25 16.65
CA PHE A 215 -12.95 -2.74 16.08
C PHE A 215 -12.90 -3.01 14.57
N HIS A 216 -11.87 -2.55 13.87
CA HIS A 216 -11.66 -2.81 12.43
C HIS A 216 -10.44 -3.70 12.20
N CYS A 217 -9.87 -4.29 13.24
CA CYS A 217 -8.66 -5.09 13.12
C CYS A 217 -8.93 -6.39 12.34
N ARG A 218 -8.21 -6.63 11.23
CA ARG A 218 -8.36 -7.87 10.45
C ARG A 218 -8.02 -9.14 11.24
N ARG A 219 -7.27 -9.03 12.34
CA ARG A 219 -6.92 -10.17 13.20
C ARG A 219 -8.16 -10.79 13.88
N MET A 220 -9.23 -10.02 14.06
CA MET A 220 -10.53 -10.52 14.55
C MET A 220 -11.16 -11.58 13.64
N LEU A 221 -10.71 -11.72 12.38
CA LEU A 221 -11.14 -12.81 11.50
C LEU A 221 -10.54 -14.17 11.91
N LEU A 222 -9.55 -14.18 12.81
CA LEU A 222 -8.90 -15.38 13.32
C LEU A 222 -9.20 -15.56 14.81
N ASP A 223 -8.97 -14.53 15.61
CA ASP A 223 -9.19 -14.53 17.06
C ASP A 223 -9.67 -13.16 17.55
N GLU A 224 -8.82 -12.36 18.19
CA GLU A 224 -9.17 -11.08 18.79
C GLU A 224 -8.37 -9.92 18.20
N SER A 225 -8.83 -8.69 18.46
CA SER A 225 -8.11 -7.50 18.01
C SER A 225 -6.77 -7.37 18.73
N VAL A 226 -5.75 -6.90 18.02
CA VAL A 226 -4.50 -6.47 18.66
C VAL A 226 -4.80 -5.33 19.63
N GLY A 227 -4.21 -5.35 20.83
CA GLY A 227 -4.31 -4.28 21.83
C GLY A 227 -3.58 -2.98 21.44
N ILE A 228 -3.95 -2.38 20.30
CA ILE A 228 -3.33 -1.22 19.65
C ILE A 228 -3.18 -0.03 20.62
N LYS A 229 -4.20 0.25 21.45
CA LYS A 229 -4.20 1.30 22.48
C LYS A 229 -3.14 1.02 23.54
N HIS A 230 -3.06 -0.21 24.02
CA HIS A 230 -2.13 -0.61 25.09
C HIS A 230 -0.69 -0.62 24.59
N LEU A 231 -0.46 -1.07 23.35
CA LEU A 231 0.85 -0.99 22.70
C LEU A 231 1.34 0.45 22.58
N LYS A 232 0.46 1.37 22.19
CA LYS A 232 0.75 2.82 22.13
C LYS A 232 1.09 3.40 23.51
N ARG A 233 0.33 3.00 24.55
CA ARG A 233 0.63 3.39 25.93
C ARG A 233 2.02 2.89 26.34
N PHE A 234 2.31 1.62 26.11
CA PHE A 234 3.55 0.99 26.50
C PHE A 234 4.77 1.73 25.94
N VAL A 235 4.81 2.03 24.64
CA VAL A 235 5.97 2.73 24.05
C VAL A 235 6.13 4.17 24.54
N ALA A 236 5.02 4.86 24.82
CA ALA A 236 5.07 6.20 25.40
C ALA A 236 5.57 6.17 26.86
N ASP A 237 5.09 5.21 27.65
CA ASP A 237 5.52 5.03 29.04
C ASP A 237 6.99 4.59 29.10
N TYR A 238 7.44 3.77 28.15
CA TYR A 238 8.83 3.32 28.04
C TYR A 238 9.83 4.48 27.88
N GLU A 239 9.51 5.50 27.07
CA GLU A 239 10.36 6.68 26.91
C GLU A 239 10.54 7.43 28.24
N ILE A 240 9.45 7.60 28.99
CA ILE A 240 9.44 8.25 30.30
C ILE A 240 10.26 7.43 31.30
N TRP A 241 10.03 6.11 31.36
CA TRP A 241 10.75 5.22 32.27
C TRP A 241 12.25 5.20 32.00
N LYS A 242 12.66 5.24 30.73
CA LYS A 242 14.06 5.33 30.33
C LYS A 242 14.64 6.74 30.43
N LYS A 243 13.86 7.73 30.88
CA LYS A 243 14.24 9.15 30.95
C LYS A 243 14.85 9.66 29.63
N LYS A 244 14.37 9.13 28.50
CA LYS A 244 14.85 9.54 27.18
C LYS A 244 14.32 10.94 26.87
N LYS A 245 15.16 11.81 26.33
CA LYS A 245 14.72 13.11 25.84
C LYS A 245 13.76 12.89 24.66
N PRO A 246 12.56 13.47 24.66
CA PRO A 246 11.64 13.36 23.55
C PRO A 246 12.28 13.85 22.26
N LEU A 247 12.24 13.02 21.23
CA LEU A 247 12.57 13.44 19.87
C LEU A 247 11.42 14.29 19.36
N LEU A 248 11.60 15.61 19.42
CA LEU A 248 10.66 16.58 18.89
C LEU A 248 11.00 16.89 17.43
N PRO A 249 9.99 17.13 16.57
CA PRO A 249 10.21 17.52 15.20
C PRO A 249 11.00 18.83 15.20
N THR A 250 12.10 18.84 14.46
CA THR A 250 12.92 20.03 14.24
C THR A 250 12.63 20.52 12.83
N PRO A 251 12.23 21.78 12.64
CA PRO A 251 11.92 22.29 11.31
C PRO A 251 13.17 22.33 10.44
N GLU A 252 13.03 21.99 9.15
CA GLU A 252 14.11 22.06 8.17
C GLU A 252 14.55 23.52 7.91
N GLU A 253 13.59 24.45 7.95
CA GLU A 253 13.82 25.89 7.81
C GLU A 253 13.08 26.64 8.93
N LYS A 254 13.80 27.44 9.72
CA LYS A 254 13.18 28.32 10.71
C LYS A 254 12.64 29.57 10.03
N LYS A 255 11.34 29.84 10.18
CA LYS A 255 10.76 31.08 9.66
C LYS A 255 10.89 32.21 10.68
N ASP A 256 11.09 33.43 10.19
CA ASP A 256 11.13 34.63 11.04
C ASP A 256 9.71 35.14 11.38
N LYS A 257 8.80 34.24 11.68
CA LYS A 257 7.39 34.55 12.01
C LYS A 257 7.07 33.98 13.38
N LYS A 258 6.35 34.77 14.19
CA LYS A 258 5.89 34.36 15.51
C LYS A 258 4.41 34.00 15.47
N VAL A 259 4.04 32.88 16.08
CA VAL A 259 2.67 32.41 16.19
C VAL A 259 2.31 32.31 17.67
N GLY A 260 1.27 33.02 18.10
CA GLY A 260 0.68 32.87 19.43
C GLY A 260 -0.41 31.80 19.40
N VAL A 261 -0.36 30.85 20.32
CA VAL A 261 -1.40 29.80 20.47
C VAL A 261 -2.13 30.03 21.79
N ILE A 262 -3.44 30.25 21.72
CA ILE A 262 -4.29 30.45 22.91
C ILE A 262 -5.08 29.17 23.19
N GLY A 263 -4.89 28.60 24.38
CA GLY A 263 -5.60 27.42 24.86
C GLY A 263 -4.69 26.25 25.23
N ALA A 264 -4.88 25.69 26.43
CA ALA A 264 -4.08 24.58 26.97
C ALA A 264 -4.66 23.18 26.63
N GLY A 265 -5.76 23.13 25.88
CA GLY A 265 -6.40 21.88 25.47
C GLY A 265 -5.59 21.11 24.42
N PRO A 266 -5.97 19.87 24.11
CA PRO A 266 -5.27 19.02 23.14
C PRO A 266 -5.18 19.64 21.75
N ALA A 267 -6.18 20.42 21.33
CA ALA A 267 -6.14 21.17 20.08
C ALA A 267 -5.07 22.27 20.07
N GLY A 268 -4.93 23.02 21.17
CA GLY A 268 -3.90 24.06 21.32
C GLY A 268 -2.50 23.46 21.36
N VAL A 269 -2.30 22.40 22.14
CA VAL A 269 -1.02 21.68 22.20
C VAL A 269 -0.64 21.08 20.83
N ALA A 270 -1.61 20.50 20.11
CA ALA A 270 -1.38 20.00 18.76
C ALA A 270 -1.02 21.11 17.77
N CYS A 271 -1.74 22.24 17.81
CA CYS A 271 -1.42 23.41 16.99
C CYS A 271 0.02 23.89 17.26
N ALA A 272 0.39 24.07 18.53
CA ALA A 272 1.74 24.48 18.91
C ALA A 272 2.82 23.50 18.42
N TYR A 273 2.60 22.20 18.58
CA TYR A 273 3.52 21.15 18.14
C TYR A 273 3.74 21.16 16.63
N TYR A 274 2.66 21.19 15.83
CA TYR A 274 2.77 21.16 14.38
C TYR A 274 3.25 22.49 13.78
N MET A 275 2.96 23.63 14.41
CA MET A 275 3.55 24.91 14.00
C MET A 275 5.05 24.94 14.27
N ALA A 276 5.50 24.48 15.44
CA ALA A 276 6.92 24.36 15.76
C ALA A 276 7.65 23.41 14.77
N ALA A 277 7.01 22.32 14.37
CA ALA A 277 7.54 21.38 13.38
C ALA A 277 7.69 22.00 11.97
N LYS A 278 6.85 22.98 11.62
CA LYS A 278 6.85 23.63 10.31
C LYS A 278 7.82 24.81 10.19
N GLY A 279 8.35 25.30 11.31
CA GLY A 279 9.30 26.41 11.36
C GLY A 279 8.65 27.77 11.34
#